data_AF-A0A2V5XJQ4-F1
#
_entry.id   AF-A0A2V5XJQ4-F1
#
_cell.length_a   1.000
_cell.length_b   1.000
_cell.length_c   1.000
_cell.angle_alpha   90.00
_cell.angle_beta   90.00
_cell.angle_gamma   90.00
#
_symmetry.space_group_name_H-M   'P 1'
#
loop_
_entity.id
_entity.type
_entity.pdbx_description
1 polymer ?
#
loop_
_entity_poly.entity_id
_entity_poly.type
_entity_poly.pdbx_seq_one_letter_code
_entity_poly.pdbx_strand_id
1 'polypeptide(L)'
;AKAEKVPPFSLLDETPEAQSKEEKKEPPELTTIKDAVAYLNPGEISDFLPSDESGLIAILEKREPSGDANNVAKKTAFENRMLNNKRQIVFYEWLRDRQREAGVQFAKG
;
A
#
# COMPACT_ATOMS: atom_id res chain seq x y z
N ALA A 1 15.15 10.90 -33.86
CA ALA A 1 14.93 9.91 -32.78
C ALA A 1 13.65 10.28 -32.04
N LYS A 2 12.66 9.39 -31.95
CA LYS A 2 11.39 9.64 -31.25
C LYS A 2 11.62 9.42 -29.75
N ALA A 3 11.33 10.42 -28.93
CA ALA A 3 11.44 10.34 -27.48
C ALA A 3 10.23 9.59 -26.89
N GLU A 4 10.47 8.57 -26.08
CA GLU A 4 9.44 7.85 -25.33
C GLU A 4 8.83 8.76 -24.26
N LYS A 5 7.50 8.76 -24.22
CA LYS A 5 6.68 9.61 -23.34
C LYS A 5 6.52 8.90 -22.00
N VAL A 6 7.31 9.28 -20.99
CA VAL A 6 7.16 8.75 -19.63
C VAL A 6 6.09 9.55 -18.89
N PRO A 7 4.99 8.94 -18.42
CA PRO A 7 3.92 9.65 -17.73
C PRO A 7 4.39 10.18 -16.38
N PRO A 8 3.85 11.32 -15.91
CA PRO A 8 4.17 11.85 -14.60
C PRO A 8 3.60 10.92 -13.53
N PHE A 9 4.50 10.31 -12.74
CA PHE A 9 4.23 9.53 -11.53
C PHE A 9 3.11 8.47 -11.67
N SER A 10 3.38 7.43 -12.45
CA SER A 10 2.85 6.12 -12.08
C SER A 10 3.60 5.69 -10.81
N LEU A 11 2.92 5.72 -9.66
CA LEU A 11 3.23 4.69 -8.66
C LEU A 11 3.19 3.39 -9.43
N LEU A 12 4.31 2.68 -9.46
CA LEU A 12 4.28 1.28 -9.86
C LEU A 12 3.34 0.64 -8.85
N ASP A 13 2.06 0.55 -9.20
CA ASP A 13 1.24 -0.58 -8.83
C ASP A 13 2.04 -1.77 -9.36
N GLU A 14 2.98 -2.25 -8.54
CA GLU A 14 3.23 -3.68 -8.49
C GLU A 14 1.86 -4.24 -8.14
N THR A 15 1.06 -4.52 -9.18
CA THR A 15 0.09 -5.60 -9.14
C THR A 15 0.85 -6.73 -8.46
N PRO A 16 0.54 -7.12 -7.21
CA PRO A 16 0.88 -8.47 -6.82
C PRO A 16 0.28 -9.30 -7.95
N GLU A 17 1.07 -10.17 -8.59
CA GLU A 17 0.56 -11.14 -9.55
C GLU A 17 -0.83 -11.52 -9.09
N ALA A 18 -1.83 -11.19 -9.90
CA ALA A 18 -3.20 -11.51 -9.60
C ALA A 18 -3.24 -13.04 -9.55
N GLN A 19 -2.99 -13.58 -8.36
CA GLN A 19 -3.41 -14.90 -7.99
C GLN A 19 -4.89 -14.82 -8.24
N SER A 20 -5.31 -15.46 -9.33
CA SER A 20 -6.68 -15.81 -9.64
C SER A 20 -7.20 -16.69 -8.51
N LYS A 21 -7.37 -16.11 -7.33
CA LYS A 21 -8.33 -16.53 -6.34
C LYS A 21 -9.53 -15.70 -6.71
N GLU A 22 -10.54 -16.37 -7.24
CA GLU A 22 -11.92 -15.91 -7.27
C GLU A 22 -12.13 -14.89 -6.15
N GLU A 23 -12.51 -13.67 -6.51
CA GLU A 23 -12.98 -12.67 -5.57
C GLU A 23 -14.14 -13.31 -4.81
N LYS A 24 -13.81 -13.96 -3.69
CA LYS A 24 -14.79 -14.23 -2.66
C LYS A 24 -15.32 -12.84 -2.36
N LYS A 25 -16.59 -12.62 -2.67
CA LYS A 25 -17.36 -11.48 -2.17
C LYS A 25 -17.28 -11.58 -0.65
N GLU A 26 -16.19 -11.09 -0.07
CA GLU A 26 -16.09 -10.93 1.36
C GLU A 26 -17.25 -9.98 1.72
N PRO A 27 -18.07 -10.33 2.72
CA PRO A 27 -19.06 -9.40 3.22
C PRO A 27 -18.37 -8.06 3.49
N PRO A 28 -18.95 -6.92 3.06
CA PRO A 28 -18.38 -5.59 3.33
C PRO A 28 -18.12 -5.36 4.83
N GLU A 29 -18.88 -6.05 5.68
CA GLU A 29 -18.70 -6.07 7.13
C GLU A 29 -17.34 -6.65 7.57
N LEU A 30 -16.78 -7.62 6.84
CA LEU A 30 -15.49 -8.23 7.21
C LEU A 30 -14.33 -7.24 7.11
N THR A 31 -14.33 -6.36 6.11
CA THR A 31 -13.31 -5.30 6.02
C THR A 31 -13.43 -4.33 7.19
N THR A 32 -14.65 -3.92 7.53
CA THR A 32 -14.91 -3.03 8.68
C THR A 32 -14.49 -3.67 10.00
N ILE A 33 -14.76 -4.98 10.20
CA ILE A 33 -14.32 -5.73 11.38
C ILE A 33 -12.79 -5.82 11.43
N LYS A 34 -12.13 -6.13 10.30
CA LYS A 34 -10.65 -6.21 10.23
C LYS A 34 -10.01 -4.90 10.64
N ASP A 35 -10.53 -3.77 10.17
CA ASP A 35 -10.02 -2.43 10.47
C ASP A 35 -10.26 -2.06 11.95
N ALA A 36 -11.45 -2.34 12.47
CA ALA A 36 -11.78 -2.05 13.87
C ALA A 36 -10.92 -2.87 14.85
N VAL A 37 -10.66 -4.13 14.54
CA VAL A 37 -9.87 -5.04 15.39
C VAL A 37 -8.37 -4.80 15.24
N ALA A 38 -7.92 -4.18 14.14
CA ALA A 38 -6.49 -3.95 13.85
C ALA A 38 -5.75 -3.22 14.97
N TYR A 39 -6.43 -2.35 15.71
CA TYR A 39 -5.87 -1.51 16.77
C TYR A 39 -6.22 -1.95 18.19
N LEU A 40 -7.07 -2.98 18.38
CA LEU A 40 -7.46 -3.47 19.70
C LEU A 40 -6.37 -4.35 20.33
N ASN A 41 -6.17 -4.24 21.64
CA ASN A 41 -5.40 -5.25 22.37
C ASN A 41 -6.25 -6.49 22.67
N PRO A 42 -5.64 -7.67 22.89
CA PRO A 42 -6.37 -8.85 23.33
C PRO A 42 -7.17 -8.58 24.61
N GLY A 43 -8.46 -8.90 24.60
CA GLY A 43 -9.43 -8.61 25.65
C GLY A 43 -10.14 -7.26 25.53
N GLU A 44 -9.72 -6.39 24.60
CA GLU A 44 -10.40 -5.10 24.37
C GLU A 44 -11.61 -5.24 23.44
N ILE A 45 -12.55 -4.32 23.64
CA ILE A 45 -13.84 -4.25 22.96
C ILE A 45 -13.81 -3.01 22.06
N SER A 46 -14.29 -3.13 20.82
CA SER A 46 -14.45 -1.99 19.91
C SER A 46 -15.61 -1.10 20.30
N ASP A 47 -15.57 0.15 19.84
CA ASP A 47 -16.78 0.97 19.76
C ASP A 47 -17.81 0.33 18.80
N PHE A 48 -19.05 0.78 18.88
CA PHE A 48 -20.13 0.32 18.02
C PHE A 48 -19.84 0.65 16.55
N LEU A 49 -19.79 -0.37 15.71
CA LEU A 49 -19.58 -0.26 14.27
C LEU A 49 -20.95 -0.30 13.57
N PRO A 50 -21.39 0.79 12.92
CA PRO A 50 -22.63 0.77 12.15
C PRO A 50 -22.45 -0.11 10.90
N SER A 51 -23.41 -1.00 10.66
CA SER A 51 -23.61 -1.76 9.41
C SER A 51 -24.97 -1.38 8.78
N ASP A 52 -25.24 -1.84 7.58
CA ASP A 52 -26.40 -1.41 6.78
C ASP A 52 -27.75 -1.73 7.45
N GLU A 53 -27.90 -2.92 8.03
CA GLU A 53 -29.14 -3.35 8.72
C GLU A 53 -28.99 -3.48 10.24
N SER A 54 -27.77 -3.42 10.77
CA SER A 54 -27.49 -3.64 12.19
C SER A 54 -26.20 -2.94 12.62
N GLY A 55 -25.70 -3.19 13.83
CA GLY A 55 -24.33 -2.82 14.15
C GLY A 55 -23.64 -3.83 15.03
N LEU A 56 -22.33 -3.75 15.03
CA LEU A 56 -21.43 -4.78 15.51
C LEU A 56 -20.56 -4.22 16.64
N ILE A 57 -20.26 -5.06 17.60
CA ILE A 57 -19.23 -4.81 18.61
C ILE A 57 -18.23 -5.96 18.48
N ALA A 58 -16.97 -5.65 18.22
CA ALA A 58 -15.92 -6.64 18.08
C ALA A 58 -15.14 -6.77 19.40
N ILE A 59 -14.82 -8.00 19.77
CA ILE A 59 -13.94 -8.29 20.90
C ILE A 59 -12.76 -9.10 20.36
N LEU A 60 -11.54 -8.62 20.60
CA LEU A 60 -10.35 -9.33 20.16
C LEU A 60 -9.90 -10.31 21.25
N GLU A 61 -10.18 -11.61 21.12
CA GLU A 61 -9.77 -12.57 22.15
C GLU A 61 -8.26 -12.82 22.20
N LYS A 62 -7.64 -13.05 21.03
CA LYS A 62 -6.22 -13.37 20.91
C LYS A 62 -5.71 -12.99 19.53
N ARG A 63 -4.47 -12.48 19.46
CA ARG A 63 -3.74 -12.31 18.19
C ARG A 63 -2.90 -13.55 17.92
N GLU A 64 -3.05 -14.13 16.74
CA GLU A 64 -2.06 -15.09 16.26
C GLU A 64 -0.74 -14.33 16.01
N PRO A 65 0.39 -14.82 16.55
CA PRO A 65 1.68 -14.22 16.21
C PRO A 65 1.88 -14.39 14.71
N SER A 66 2.05 -13.27 13.99
CA SER A 66 2.38 -13.37 12.57
C SER A 66 3.66 -14.19 12.44
N GLY A 67 3.64 -15.28 11.67
CA GLY A 67 4.82 -16.13 11.45
C GLY A 67 6.03 -15.35 10.93
N ASP A 68 5.79 -14.16 10.40
CA ASP A 68 6.77 -13.23 9.86
C ASP A 68 7.23 -12.13 10.81
N ALA A 69 6.75 -12.06 12.06
CA ALA A 69 7.10 -10.99 13.01
C ALA A 69 8.62 -10.85 13.21
N ASN A 70 9.35 -11.97 13.09
CA ASN A 70 10.81 -12.03 13.19
C ASN A 70 11.50 -12.32 11.84
N ASN A 71 10.79 -12.16 10.72
CA ASN A 71 11.34 -12.46 9.41
C ASN A 71 12.27 -11.32 8.95
N VAL A 72 13.53 -11.43 9.35
CA VAL A 72 14.61 -10.49 9.01
C VAL A 72 14.69 -10.25 7.50
N ALA A 73 14.47 -11.29 6.67
CA ALA A 73 14.51 -11.16 5.22
C ALA A 73 13.41 -10.24 4.68
N LYS A 74 12.18 -10.36 5.19
CA LYS A 74 11.06 -9.47 4.80
C LYS A 74 11.29 -8.03 5.23
N LYS A 75 11.86 -7.82 6.42
CA LYS A 75 12.25 -6.48 6.89
C LYS A 75 13.30 -5.85 5.98
N THR A 76 14.38 -6.58 5.67
CA THR A 76 15.43 -6.10 4.76
C THR A 76 14.89 -5.81 3.35
N ALA A 77 14.00 -6.66 2.83
CA ALA A 77 13.36 -6.43 1.53
C ALA A 77 12.52 -5.14 1.53
N PHE A 78 11.76 -4.89 2.60
CA PHE A 78 11.00 -3.66 2.76
C PHE A 78 11.89 -2.42 2.84
N GLU A 79 12.95 -2.47 3.65
CA GLU A 79 13.91 -1.36 3.77
C GLU A 79 14.59 -1.05 2.44
N ASN A 80 14.99 -2.08 1.69
CA ASN A 80 15.57 -1.94 0.35
C ASN A 80 14.58 -1.30 -0.63
N ARG A 81 13.32 -1.75 -0.64
CA ARG A 81 12.27 -1.16 -1.49
C ARG A 81 12.07 0.33 -1.14
N MET A 82 11.98 0.65 0.14
CA MET A 82 11.82 2.03 0.60
C MET A 82 13.00 2.92 0.18
N LEU A 83 14.24 2.43 0.34
CA LEU A 83 15.44 3.15 -0.06
C LEU A 83 15.51 3.34 -1.58
N ASN A 84 15.17 2.32 -2.36
CA ASN A 84 15.16 2.40 -3.81
C ASN A 84 14.15 3.42 -4.31
N ASN A 85 12.93 3.41 -3.75
CA ASN A 85 11.88 4.37 -4.10
C ASN A 85 12.32 5.81 -3.82
N LYS A 86 12.95 6.07 -2.66
CA LYS A 86 13.51 7.40 -2.34
C LYS A 86 14.57 7.84 -3.34
N ARG A 87 15.50 6.95 -3.70
CA ARG A 87 16.55 7.24 -4.69
C ARG A 87 15.97 7.56 -6.05
N GLN A 88 14.94 6.82 -6.48
CA GLN A 88 14.25 7.08 -7.75
C GLN A 88 13.58 8.45 -7.76
N ILE A 89 12.88 8.83 -6.68
CA ILE A 89 12.27 10.17 -6.56
C ILE A 89 13.33 11.25 -6.74
N VAL A 90 14.43 11.18 -5.97
CA VAL A 90 15.53 12.16 -6.05
C VAL A 90 16.15 12.19 -7.45
N PHE A 91 16.35 11.03 -8.07
CA PHE A 91 16.88 10.93 -9.42
C PHE A 91 15.98 11.61 -10.44
N TYR A 92 14.66 11.38 -10.39
CA TYR A 92 13.71 12.00 -11.32
C TYR A 92 13.57 13.50 -11.08
N GLU A 93 13.64 13.96 -9.83
CA GLU A 93 13.68 15.39 -9.51
C GLU A 93 14.92 16.04 -10.12
N TRP A 94 16.10 15.48 -9.85
CA TRP A 94 17.36 15.97 -10.44
C TRP A 94 17.32 15.96 -11.97
N LEU A 95 16.84 14.87 -12.58
CA LEU A 95 16.75 14.74 -14.03
C LEU A 95 15.83 15.82 -14.63
N ARG A 96 14.68 16.06 -14.00
CA ARG A 96 13.71 17.07 -14.43
C ARG A 96 14.32 18.47 -14.38
N ASP A 97 15.10 18.78 -13.36
CA ASP A 97 15.79 20.07 -13.24
C ASP A 97 16.85 20.23 -14.34
N ARG A 98 17.66 19.19 -14.60
CA ARG A 98 18.64 19.19 -15.71
C ARG A 98 17.99 19.37 -17.07
N GLN A 99 16.84 18.74 -17.30
CA GLN A 99 16.10 18.90 -18.54
C GLN A 99 15.54 20.32 -18.72
N ARG A 100 15.09 20.96 -17.63
CA ARG A 100 14.68 22.37 -17.65
C ARG A 100 15.85 23.29 -17.98
N GLU A 101 17.02 23.08 -17.35
CA GLU A 101 18.24 23.83 -17.65
C GLU A 101 18.66 23.68 -19.12
N ALA A 102 18.51 22.47 -19.68
CA ALA A 102 18.81 22.17 -21.08
C ALA A 102 17.74 22.67 -22.07
N GLY A 103 16.68 23.35 -21.60
CA GLY A 103 15.61 23.88 -22.47
C GLY A 103 14.72 22.81 -23.10
N VAL A 104 14.75 21.57 -22.59
CA VAL A 104 13.92 20.47 -23.09
C VAL A 104 12.52 20.62 -22.51
N GLN A 105 11.56 21.13 -23.30
CA GLN A 105 10.17 21.25 -22.86
C GLN A 105 9.44 19.91 -22.99
N PHE A 106 8.80 19.49 -21.91
CA PHE A 106 7.81 18.41 -21.95
C PHE A 106 6.62 18.88 -22.78
N ALA A 107 6.33 18.21 -23.90
CA ALA A 107 5.03 18.34 -24.53
C ALA A 107 3.98 17.82 -23.53
N LYS A 108 3.32 18.73 -22.81
CA LYS A 108 2.10 18.42 -22.08
C LYS A 108 1.11 17.84 -23.10
N GLY A 109 0.77 16.58 -22.93
CA GLY A 109 -0.31 15.94 -23.67
C GLY A 109 -0.84 14.80 -22.85
#